data_AF-B9K5K1-F1
#
_entry.id   AF-B9K5K1-F1
#
_cell.length_a   1.000
_cell.length_b   1.000
_cell.length_c   1.000
_cell.angle_alpha   90.00
_cell.angle_beta   90.00
_cell.angle_gamma   90.00
#
_symmetry.space_group_name_H-M   'P 1'
#
loop_
_entity.id
_entity.type
_entity.pdbx_description
1 polymer ?
#
loop_
_entity_poly.entity_id
_entity_poly.type
_entity_poly.pdbx_seq_one_letter_code
_entity_poly.pdbx_strand_id
1 'polypeptide(L)'
;METADDFANNAWTAMCNLYRAPNVAQFCIRLQDGYGIDVPLLLLLFYADQQGIGTDIQDLNAFLTDATSWREDVVKPLRTIRQGMKGRYTEHDEVQLRETVKALELRAEQVHVSRLARSFMSHAKPTDESQATETYLESCGVPEGQRGAALLFFQAAAHGAHIQNHDQGRRLL
;
A
#
# COMPACT_ATOMS: atom_id res chain seq x y z
N MET A 1 10.46 -21.77 1.03
CA MET A 1 9.38 -20.91 0.49
C MET A 1 9.04 -19.94 1.60
N GLU A 2 9.06 -18.64 1.31
CA GLU A 2 8.72 -17.59 2.29
C GLU A 2 7.31 -17.83 2.83
N THR A 3 7.09 -17.70 4.14
CA THR A 3 5.74 -17.84 4.70
C THR A 3 4.90 -16.61 4.38
N ALA A 4 3.58 -16.73 4.44
CA ALA A 4 2.69 -15.57 4.22
C ALA A 4 2.93 -14.44 5.23
N ASP A 5 3.35 -14.77 6.46
CA ASP A 5 3.68 -13.79 7.49
C ASP A 5 5.05 -13.14 7.23
N ASP A 6 6.03 -13.88 6.72
CA ASP A 6 7.32 -13.30 6.28
C ASP A 6 7.10 -12.32 5.12
N PHE A 7 6.33 -12.72 4.11
CA PHE A 7 5.95 -11.87 2.97
C PHE A 7 5.22 -10.61 3.46
N ALA A 8 4.28 -10.74 4.39
CA ALA A 8 3.56 -9.59 4.96
C ALA A 8 4.49 -8.60 5.67
N ASN A 9 5.44 -9.09 6.46
CA ASN A 9 6.39 -8.26 7.20
C ASN A 9 7.39 -7.56 6.26
N ASN A 10 7.88 -8.28 5.26
CA ASN A 10 8.79 -7.74 4.26
C ASN A 10 8.09 -6.72 3.36
N ALA A 11 6.87 -7.02 2.91
CA ALA A 11 6.02 -6.08 2.18
C ALA A 11 5.76 -4.82 3.01
N TRP A 12 5.35 -4.94 4.28
CA TRP A 12 5.11 -3.77 5.13
C TRP A 12 6.35 -2.87 5.24
N THR A 13 7.52 -3.47 5.43
CA THR A 13 8.79 -2.74 5.52
C THR A 13 9.12 -2.04 4.20
N ALA A 14 8.99 -2.73 3.07
CA ALA A 14 9.22 -2.18 1.75
C ALA A 14 8.24 -1.05 1.42
N MET A 15 6.95 -1.25 1.68
CA MET A 15 5.89 -0.25 1.53
C MET A 15 6.18 1.00 2.36
N CYS A 16 6.59 0.86 3.62
CA CYS A 16 6.98 1.98 4.46
C CYS A 16 8.17 2.75 3.88
N ASN A 17 9.18 2.06 3.37
CA ASN A 17 10.35 2.69 2.77
C ASN A 17 9.99 3.43 1.48
N LEU A 18 9.20 2.81 0.61
CA LEU A 18 8.70 3.42 -0.62
C LEU A 18 7.84 4.65 -0.31
N TYR A 19 6.93 4.57 0.67
CA TYR A 19 6.04 5.67 1.02
C TYR A 19 6.75 6.89 1.58
N ARG A 20 7.94 6.71 2.18
CA ARG A 20 8.81 7.81 2.64
C ARG A 20 9.60 8.47 1.51
N ALA A 21 9.71 7.84 0.34
CA ALA A 21 10.42 8.41 -0.79
C ALA A 21 9.73 9.71 -1.27
N PRO A 22 10.50 10.68 -1.81
CA PRO A 22 9.96 11.96 -2.24
C PRO A 22 8.75 11.81 -3.17
N ASN A 23 7.70 12.58 -2.90
CA ASN A 23 6.46 12.66 -3.67
C ASN A 23 5.59 11.39 -3.71
N VAL A 24 6.02 10.24 -3.17
CA VAL A 24 5.24 8.99 -3.20
C VAL A 24 3.93 9.13 -2.44
N ALA A 25 3.97 9.63 -1.21
CA ALA A 25 2.75 9.85 -0.42
C ALA A 25 1.74 10.75 -1.15
N GLN A 26 2.22 11.84 -1.76
CA GLN A 26 1.36 12.76 -2.51
C GLN A 26 0.76 12.10 -3.77
N PHE A 27 1.55 11.27 -4.45
CA PHE A 27 1.11 10.52 -5.62
C PHE A 27 0.01 9.51 -5.26
N CYS A 28 0.21 8.74 -4.19
CA CYS A 28 -0.79 7.80 -3.67
C CYS A 28 -2.09 8.50 -3.27
N ILE A 29 -2.01 9.67 -2.63
CA ILE A 29 -3.20 10.47 -2.29
C ILE A 29 -3.97 10.88 -3.55
N ARG A 30 -3.30 11.35 -4.61
CA ARG A 30 -3.98 11.72 -5.87
C ARG A 30 -4.69 10.52 -6.51
N LEU A 31 -4.04 9.35 -6.52
CA LEU A 31 -4.66 8.12 -7.01
C LEU A 31 -5.87 7.71 -6.17
N GLN A 32 -5.75 7.81 -4.84
CA GLN A 32 -6.86 7.53 -3.92
C GLN A 32 -8.04 8.49 -4.15
N ASP A 33 -7.78 9.79 -4.23
CA ASP A 33 -8.84 10.80 -4.38
C ASP A 33 -9.48 10.76 -5.77
N GLY A 34 -8.72 10.44 -6.82
CA GLY A 34 -9.21 10.37 -8.20
C GLY A 34 -9.96 9.08 -8.54
N TYR A 35 -9.52 7.95 -7.99
CA TYR A 35 -9.98 6.61 -8.41
C TYR A 35 -10.41 5.71 -7.25
N GLY A 36 -10.41 6.19 -6.01
CA GLY A 36 -10.78 5.39 -4.85
C GLY A 36 -9.77 4.30 -4.49
N ILE A 37 -8.53 4.39 -5.00
CA ILE A 37 -7.46 3.40 -4.81
C ILE A 37 -7.25 3.08 -3.34
N ASP A 38 -7.15 1.79 -3.04
CA ASP A 38 -6.66 1.29 -1.76
C ASP A 38 -5.13 1.27 -1.77
N VAL A 39 -4.52 2.30 -1.18
CA VAL A 39 -3.06 2.50 -1.21
C VAL A 39 -2.30 1.31 -0.61
N PRO A 40 -2.67 0.77 0.57
CA PRO A 40 -2.04 -0.46 1.08
C PRO A 40 -2.03 -1.62 0.09
N LEU A 41 -3.15 -1.87 -0.58
CA LEU A 41 -3.27 -2.92 -1.59
C LEU A 41 -2.42 -2.63 -2.83
N LEU A 42 -2.47 -1.39 -3.35
CA LEU A 42 -1.63 -0.97 -4.48
C LEU A 42 -0.15 -1.24 -4.21
N LEU A 43 0.35 -0.83 -3.04
CA LEU A 43 1.76 -0.96 -2.70
C LEU A 43 2.15 -2.42 -2.40
N LEU A 44 1.23 -3.24 -1.89
CA LEU A 44 1.44 -4.68 -1.72
C LEU A 44 1.58 -5.38 -3.08
N LEU A 45 0.69 -5.09 -4.03
CA LEU A 45 0.77 -5.66 -5.38
C LEU A 45 2.03 -5.20 -6.10
N PHE A 46 2.41 -3.94 -5.93
CA PHE A 46 3.68 -3.43 -6.47
C PHE A 46 4.88 -4.16 -5.88
N TYR A 47 4.87 -4.40 -4.56
CA TYR A 47 5.91 -5.19 -3.93
C TYR A 47 5.95 -6.63 -4.46
N ALA A 48 4.80 -7.30 -4.62
CA ALA A 48 4.70 -8.63 -5.19
C ALA A 48 5.30 -8.70 -6.61
N ASP A 49 4.95 -7.73 -7.46
CA ASP A 49 5.50 -7.60 -8.81
C ASP A 49 7.04 -7.45 -8.78
N GLN A 50 7.59 -6.68 -7.84
CA GLN A 50 9.04 -6.56 -7.67
C GLN A 50 9.72 -7.84 -7.20
N GLN A 51 9.01 -8.72 -6.49
CA GLN A 51 9.53 -10.02 -6.07
C GLN A 51 9.36 -11.11 -7.13
N GLY A 52 8.78 -10.80 -8.29
CA GLY A 52 8.43 -11.81 -9.30
C GLY A 52 7.38 -12.80 -8.80
N ILE A 53 6.46 -12.32 -7.95
CA ILE A 53 5.37 -13.12 -7.39
C ILE A 53 4.06 -12.60 -7.95
N GLY A 54 3.33 -13.45 -8.65
CA GLY A 54 2.04 -13.13 -9.23
C GLY A 54 0.96 -14.14 -8.87
N THR A 55 -0.23 -13.91 -9.39
CA THR A 55 -1.38 -14.81 -9.30
C THR A 55 -2.14 -14.78 -10.63
N ASP A 56 -3.05 -15.71 -10.87
CA ASP A 56 -3.91 -15.58 -12.05
C ASP A 56 -4.98 -14.49 -11.85
N ILE A 57 -5.57 -14.04 -12.96
CA ILE A 57 -6.55 -12.96 -12.97
C ILE A 57 -7.83 -13.32 -12.18
N GLN A 58 -8.21 -14.60 -12.14
CA GLN A 58 -9.43 -15.04 -11.47
C GLN A 58 -9.27 -14.97 -9.96
N ASP A 59 -8.15 -15.50 -9.45
CA ASP A 59 -7.75 -15.44 -8.06
C ASP A 59 -7.47 -14.00 -7.62
N LEU A 60 -6.88 -13.16 -8.49
CA LEU A 60 -6.71 -11.74 -8.22
C LEU A 60 -8.05 -11.05 -8.00
N ASN A 61 -9.06 -11.28 -8.86
CA ASN A 61 -10.37 -10.64 -8.71
C ASN A 61 -11.11 -11.10 -7.44
N ALA A 62 -11.01 -12.39 -7.08
CA ALA A 62 -11.57 -12.90 -5.83
C ALA A 62 -10.88 -12.25 -4.62
N PHE A 63 -9.55 -12.18 -4.64
CA PHE A 63 -8.73 -11.50 -3.65
C PHE A 63 -9.11 -10.01 -3.50
N LEU A 64 -9.28 -9.28 -4.60
CA LEU A 64 -9.68 -7.86 -4.58
C LEU A 64 -11.06 -7.65 -3.95
N THR A 65 -11.97 -8.61 -4.11
CA THR A 65 -13.30 -8.56 -3.49
C THR A 65 -13.21 -8.71 -1.97
N ASP A 66 -12.47 -9.70 -1.48
CA ASP A 66 -12.29 -9.95 -0.05
C ASP A 66 -11.52 -8.83 0.65
N ALA A 67 -10.50 -8.29 -0.02
CA ALA A 67 -9.73 -7.13 0.40
C ALA A 67 -10.63 -5.92 0.72
N THR A 68 -11.69 -5.72 -0.07
CA THR A 68 -12.54 -4.55 0.04
C THR A 68 -13.30 -4.52 1.38
N SER A 69 -13.77 -5.67 1.88
CA SER A 69 -14.60 -5.74 3.10
C SER A 69 -13.97 -5.07 4.33
N TRP A 70 -12.74 -5.44 4.71
CA TRP A 70 -12.06 -4.88 5.88
C TRP A 70 -11.78 -3.39 5.74
N ARG A 71 -11.41 -2.97 4.53
CA ARG A 71 -11.13 -1.58 4.23
C ARG A 71 -12.39 -0.73 4.47
N GLU A 72 -13.54 -1.18 3.97
CA GLU A 72 -14.82 -0.49 4.14
C GLU A 72 -15.30 -0.51 5.60
N ASP A 73 -15.16 -1.64 6.29
CA ASP A 73 -15.75 -1.83 7.62
C ASP A 73 -14.90 -1.25 8.76
N VAL A 74 -13.58 -1.12 8.56
CA VAL A 74 -12.63 -0.75 9.63
C VAL A 74 -11.75 0.44 9.27
N VAL A 75 -11.04 0.39 8.14
CA VAL A 75 -10.05 1.43 7.80
C VAL A 75 -10.74 2.75 7.44
N LYS A 76 -11.73 2.73 6.54
CA LYS A 76 -12.44 3.94 6.11
C LYS A 76 -13.19 4.65 7.25
N PRO A 77 -13.88 3.96 8.18
CA PRO A 77 -14.49 4.61 9.34
C PRO A 77 -13.47 5.34 10.21
N LEU A 78 -12.34 4.70 10.55
CA LEU A 78 -11.28 5.33 11.34
C LEU A 78 -10.71 6.57 10.65
N ARG A 79 -10.46 6.46 9.34
CA ARG A 79 -9.99 7.58 8.52
C ARG A 79 -10.99 8.72 8.48
N THR A 80 -12.28 8.41 8.32
CA THR A 80 -13.38 9.39 8.30
C THR A 80 -13.45 10.15 9.62
N ILE A 81 -13.36 9.44 10.76
CA ILE A 81 -13.31 10.08 12.09
C ILE A 81 -12.10 11.01 12.18
N ARG A 82 -10.89 10.53 11.88
CA ARG A 82 -9.66 11.34 11.94
C ARG A 82 -9.73 12.59 11.05
N GLN A 83 -10.22 12.44 9.83
CA GLN A 83 -10.37 13.54 8.87
C GLN A 83 -11.42 14.54 9.36
N GLY A 84 -12.55 14.05 9.89
CA GLY A 84 -13.63 14.87 10.45
C GLY A 84 -13.19 15.71 11.65
N MET A 85 -12.13 15.32 12.37
CA MET A 85 -11.57 16.11 13.47
C MET A 85 -10.60 17.21 13.03
N LYS A 86 -9.97 17.08 11.86
CA LYS A 86 -8.87 17.95 11.43
C LYS A 86 -9.33 19.41 11.31
N GLY A 87 -8.71 20.30 12.08
CA GLY A 87 -8.95 21.75 12.03
C GLY A 87 -10.28 22.22 12.61
N ARG A 88 -11.12 21.31 13.12
CA ARG A 88 -12.40 21.63 13.78
C ARG A 88 -12.28 21.62 15.30
N TYR A 89 -11.42 20.74 15.81
CA TYR A 89 -11.17 20.51 17.23
C TYR A 89 -9.68 20.73 17.48
N THR A 90 -9.34 21.67 18.36
CA THR A 90 -7.97 22.18 18.54
C THR A 90 -7.52 22.21 19.99
N GLU A 91 -8.40 21.84 20.94
CA GLU A 91 -8.03 21.73 22.35
C GLU A 91 -7.05 20.57 22.55
N HIS A 92 -6.25 20.63 23.62
CA HIS A 92 -5.18 19.67 23.87
C HIS A 92 -5.67 18.21 23.85
N ASP A 93 -6.72 17.90 24.59
CA ASP A 93 -7.29 16.55 24.71
C ASP A 93 -7.88 16.07 23.37
N GLU A 94 -8.44 16.98 22.57
CA GLU A 94 -9.00 16.69 21.25
C GLU A 94 -7.89 16.30 20.24
N VAL A 95 -6.77 17.02 20.28
CA VAL A 95 -5.59 16.73 19.46
C VAL A 95 -4.99 15.38 19.86
N GLN A 96 -4.89 15.08 21.16
CA GLN A 96 -4.42 13.78 21.65
C GLN A 96 -5.35 12.63 21.23
N LEU A 97 -6.67 12.83 21.34
CA LEU A 97 -7.64 11.85 20.88
C LEU A 97 -7.50 11.60 19.38
N ARG A 98 -7.32 12.65 18.57
CA ARG A 98 -7.10 12.52 17.12
C ARG A 98 -5.85 11.71 16.79
N GLU A 99 -4.74 11.92 17.51
CA GLU A 99 -3.53 11.10 17.31
C GLU A 99 -3.74 9.64 17.75
N THR A 100 -4.58 9.39 18.76
CA THR A 100 -4.98 8.02 19.14
C THR A 100 -5.78 7.34 18.02
N VAL A 101 -6.76 8.05 17.42
CA VAL A 101 -7.52 7.54 16.26
C VAL A 101 -6.59 7.26 15.08
N LYS A 102 -5.62 8.14 14.82
CA LYS A 102 -4.60 7.93 13.78
C LYS A 102 -3.74 6.69 14.02
N ALA A 103 -3.35 6.42 15.27
CA ALA A 103 -2.61 5.21 15.62
C ALA A 103 -3.46 3.94 15.41
N LEU A 104 -4.76 4.01 15.73
CA LEU A 104 -5.71 2.91 15.46
C LEU A 104 -5.91 2.69 13.95
N GLU A 105 -6.03 3.76 13.15
CA GLU A 105 -6.09 3.67 11.68
C GLU A 105 -4.84 2.98 11.12
N LEU A 106 -3.64 3.40 11.56
CA LEU A 106 -2.39 2.78 11.11
C LEU A 106 -2.31 1.28 11.49
N ARG A 107 -2.76 0.93 12.69
CA ARG A 107 -2.83 -0.48 13.11
C ARG A 107 -3.84 -1.28 12.28
N ALA A 108 -4.99 -0.68 11.94
CA ALA A 108 -5.98 -1.31 11.08
C ALA A 108 -5.44 -1.52 9.66
N GLU A 109 -4.64 -0.59 9.14
CA GLU A 109 -3.93 -0.73 7.86
C GLU A 109 -2.86 -1.85 7.92
N GLN A 110 -2.13 -2.00 9.02
CA GLN A 110 -1.21 -3.13 9.19
C GLN A 110 -1.94 -4.47 9.15
N VAL A 111 -3.04 -4.59 9.88
CA VAL A 111 -3.89 -5.79 9.86
C VAL A 111 -4.44 -6.02 8.45
N HIS A 112 -4.82 -4.95 7.74
CA HIS A 112 -5.26 -5.02 6.35
C HIS A 112 -4.17 -5.63 5.48
N VAL A 113 -2.95 -5.09 5.51
CA VAL A 113 -1.80 -5.63 4.75
C VAL A 113 -1.52 -7.09 5.09
N SER A 114 -1.56 -7.48 6.37
CA SER A 114 -1.38 -8.90 6.74
C SER A 114 -2.49 -9.80 6.18
N ARG A 115 -3.75 -9.34 6.20
CA ARG A 115 -4.87 -10.08 5.60
C ARG A 115 -4.69 -10.22 4.09
N LEU A 116 -4.32 -9.12 3.43
CA LEU A 116 -4.05 -9.09 2.01
C LEU A 116 -2.90 -10.05 1.64
N ALA A 117 -1.77 -9.95 2.33
CA ALA A 117 -0.61 -10.82 2.13
C ALA A 117 -0.96 -12.30 2.25
N ARG A 118 -1.71 -12.70 3.29
CA ARG A 118 -2.14 -14.10 3.45
C ARG A 118 -3.04 -14.60 2.33
N SER A 119 -4.01 -13.78 1.92
CA SER A 119 -4.93 -14.15 0.84
C SER A 119 -4.26 -14.14 -0.53
N PHE A 120 -3.29 -13.25 -0.77
CA PHE A 120 -2.51 -13.24 -2.01
C PHE A 120 -1.59 -14.48 -2.08
N MET A 121 -0.90 -14.78 -0.98
CA MET A 121 0.06 -15.88 -0.91
C MET A 121 -0.58 -17.28 -1.02
N SER A 122 -1.88 -17.45 -0.77
CA SER A 122 -2.55 -18.74 -0.99
C SER A 122 -2.68 -19.11 -2.47
N HIS A 123 -2.56 -18.13 -3.37
CA HIS A 123 -2.65 -18.29 -4.84
C HIS A 123 -1.36 -17.88 -5.56
N ALA A 124 -0.32 -17.49 -4.80
CA ALA A 124 0.91 -16.96 -5.34
C ALA A 124 1.72 -18.02 -6.09
N LYS A 125 2.27 -17.61 -7.23
CA LYS A 125 3.22 -18.39 -8.03
C LYS A 125 4.38 -17.52 -8.51
N PRO A 126 5.60 -18.06 -8.60
CA PRO A 126 6.70 -17.38 -9.27
C PRO A 126 6.33 -17.04 -10.71
N THR A 127 6.60 -15.82 -11.14
CA THR A 127 6.39 -15.35 -12.51
C THR A 127 7.33 -14.19 -12.82
N ASP A 128 7.88 -14.18 -14.04
CA ASP A 128 8.72 -13.08 -14.52
C ASP A 128 7.87 -11.91 -15.07
N GLU A 129 6.56 -12.10 -15.21
CA GLU A 129 5.62 -11.17 -15.87
C GLU A 129 4.41 -10.82 -14.99
N SER A 130 4.59 -10.66 -13.67
CA SER A 130 3.46 -10.26 -12.82
C SER A 130 2.97 -8.85 -13.20
N GLN A 131 1.67 -8.75 -13.51
CA GLN A 131 0.98 -7.49 -13.86
C GLN A 131 -0.10 -7.16 -12.83
N ALA A 132 0.07 -7.61 -11.58
CA ALA A 132 -0.98 -7.50 -10.57
C ALA A 132 -1.29 -6.04 -10.24
N THR A 133 -0.26 -5.19 -10.16
CA THR A 133 -0.43 -3.74 -9.95
C THR A 133 -1.20 -3.09 -11.11
N GLU A 134 -0.84 -3.42 -12.34
CA GLU A 134 -1.50 -2.85 -13.53
C GLU A 134 -2.96 -3.28 -13.62
N THR A 135 -3.22 -4.57 -13.42
CA THR A 135 -4.57 -5.16 -13.42
C THR A 135 -5.44 -4.51 -12.34
N TYR A 136 -4.88 -4.25 -11.15
CA TYR A 136 -5.59 -3.56 -10.09
C TYR A 136 -5.93 -2.10 -10.47
N LEU A 137 -4.95 -1.34 -10.99
CA LEU A 137 -5.20 0.03 -11.45
C LEU A 137 -6.25 0.06 -12.56
N GLU A 138 -6.23 -0.90 -13.48
CA GLU A 138 -7.25 -1.05 -14.52
C GLU A 138 -8.64 -1.32 -13.95
N SER A 139 -8.77 -2.25 -12.99
CA SER A 139 -10.06 -2.54 -12.33
C SER A 139 -10.63 -1.33 -11.59
N CYS A 140 -9.79 -0.40 -11.15
CA CYS A 140 -10.20 0.86 -10.53
C CYS A 140 -10.53 1.96 -11.55
N GLY A 141 -10.45 1.67 -12.86
CA GLY A 141 -10.75 2.61 -13.93
C GLY A 141 -9.63 3.64 -14.20
N VAL A 142 -8.40 3.38 -13.77
CA VAL A 142 -7.26 4.25 -14.07
C VAL A 142 -6.92 4.12 -15.57
N PRO A 143 -6.87 5.23 -16.34
CA PRO A 143 -6.56 5.19 -17.76
C PRO A 143 -5.16 4.62 -18.04
N GLU A 144 -4.99 3.88 -19.14
CA GLU A 144 -3.75 3.22 -19.54
C GLU A 144 -2.50 4.13 -19.43
N GLY A 145 -2.57 5.35 -19.98
CA GLY A 145 -1.47 6.31 -19.89
C GLY A 145 -1.10 6.73 -18.45
N GLN A 146 -2.06 6.71 -17.53
CA GLN A 146 -1.80 6.97 -16.11
C GLN A 146 -1.30 5.73 -15.37
N ARG A 147 -1.70 4.51 -15.78
CA ARG A 147 -1.19 3.25 -15.21
C ARG A 147 0.30 3.10 -15.44
N GLY A 148 0.74 3.25 -16.69
CA GLY A 148 2.17 3.18 -17.04
C GLY A 148 2.99 4.25 -16.32
N ALA A 149 2.48 5.49 -16.24
CA ALA A 149 3.13 6.57 -15.50
C ALA A 149 3.24 6.27 -13.99
N ALA A 150 2.22 5.66 -13.39
CA ALA A 150 2.25 5.26 -11.99
C ALA A 150 3.30 4.18 -11.73
N LEU A 151 3.37 3.15 -12.56
CA LEU A 151 4.36 2.08 -12.45
C LEU A 151 5.78 2.62 -12.57
N LEU A 152 6.06 3.43 -13.60
CA LEU A 152 7.37 4.06 -13.79
C LEU A 152 7.75 4.95 -12.60
N PHE A 153 6.78 5.70 -12.06
CA PHE A 153 7.01 6.54 -10.89
C PHE A 153 7.38 5.71 -9.65
N PHE A 154 6.65 4.63 -9.35
CA PHE A 154 6.97 3.75 -8.22
C PHE A 154 8.29 3.01 -8.41
N GLN A 155 8.59 2.55 -9.63
CA GLN A 155 9.88 1.93 -9.95
C GLN A 155 11.04 2.91 -9.74
N ALA A 156 10.94 4.15 -10.22
CA ALA A 156 11.97 5.17 -10.01
C ALA A 156 12.16 5.49 -8.51
N ALA A 157 11.06 5.59 -7.77
CA ALA A 157 11.10 5.84 -6.32
C ALA A 157 11.72 4.67 -5.55
N ALA A 158 11.40 3.42 -5.92
CA ALA A 158 11.97 2.22 -5.30
C ALA A 158 13.50 2.14 -5.52
N HIS A 159 13.97 2.37 -6.75
CA HIS A 159 15.41 2.41 -7.05
C HIS A 159 16.13 3.52 -6.25
N GLY A 160 15.54 4.71 -6.17
CA GLY A 160 16.09 5.82 -5.38
C GLY A 160 16.16 5.52 -3.88
N ALA A 161 15.14 4.87 -3.33
CA ALA A 161 15.11 4.45 -1.92
C ALA A 161 16.18 3.39 -1.60
N HIS A 162 16.48 2.47 -2.54
CA HIS A 162 17.58 1.52 -2.40
C HIS A 162 18.95 2.19 -2.38
N ILE A 163 19.18 3.22 -3.21
CA ILE A 163 20.44 3.97 -3.24
C ILE A 163 20.64 4.77 -1.96
N GLN A 164 19.60 5.43 -1.44
CA GLN A 164 19.68 6.22 -0.20
C GLN A 164 19.98 5.36 1.04
N ASN A 165 19.43 4.14 1.12
CA ASN A 165 19.77 3.18 2.18
C ASN A 165 21.24 2.71 2.10
N HIS A 166 21.78 2.55 0.89
CA HIS A 166 23.18 2.16 0.69
C HIS A 166 24.17 3.31 1.01
N ASP A 167 23.74 4.56 0.89
CA ASP A 167 24.56 5.75 1.18
C ASP A 167 24.53 6.14 2.66
N GLN A 168 23.42 5.87 3.38
CA GLN A 168 23.38 5.98 4.85
C GLN A 168 24.23 4.91 5.55
N GLY A 169 24.51 3.78 4.90
CA GLY A 169 25.44 2.75 5.39
C GLY A 169 26.93 3.08 5.21
N ARG A 170 27.28 4.17 4.52
CA ARG A 170 28.68 4.59 4.27
C ARG A 170 29.08 5.92 4.92
N ARG A 171 28.19 6.55 5.70
CA ARG A 171 28.48 7.76 6.48
C ARG A 171 28.22 7.58 7.96
N LEU A 172 28.85 6.58 8.57
CA LEU A 172 29.20 6.56 10.00
C LEU A 172 30.51 5.75 10.17
N LEU A 173 31.61 6.33 9.69
CA LEU A 173 32.89 6.39 10.39
C LEU A 173 33.30 7.86 10.45
#